data_AF-D7E2H4-F1
#
_entry.id   AF-D7E2H4-F1
#
_cell.length_a   1.000
_cell.length_b   1.000
_cell.length_c   1.000
_cell.angle_alpha   90.00
_cell.angle_beta   90.00
_cell.angle_gamma   90.00
#
_symmetry.space_group_name_H-M   'P 1'
#
loop_
_entity.id
_entity.type
_entity.pdbx_description
1 polymer ?
#
loop_
_entity_poly.entity_id
_entity_poly.type
_entity_poly.pdbx_seq_one_letter_code
_entity_poly.pdbx_strand_id
1 'polypeptide(L)' 'MVKKINSKETFLKQAAEAMEFPQYFGNNWDAFDECITDLRWCQAQRYVIFYDHADIFAQAEPSQYQIGIF' A
#
# COMPACT_ATOMS: atom_id res chain seq x y z
N MET A 1 4.12 3.04 18.19
CA MET A 1 4.45 4.29 17.47
C MET A 1 3.56 4.34 16.23
N VAL A 2 2.83 5.44 16.02
CA VAL A 2 2.10 5.64 14.76
C VAL A 2 3.13 5.87 13.67
N LYS A 3 3.10 5.06 12.60
CA LYS A 3 4.04 5.19 11.49
C LYS A 3 3.55 6.31 10.58
N LYS A 4 4.45 7.23 10.22
CA LYS A 4 4.12 8.35 9.34
C LYS A 4 4.23 7.89 7.89
N ILE A 5 3.12 7.95 7.15
CA ILE A 5 3.04 7.65 5.73
C ILE A 5 2.81 8.96 4.99
N ASN A 6 3.87 9.55 4.45
CA ASN A 6 3.85 10.86 3.82
C ASN A 6 4.69 10.94 2.53
N SER A 7 5.10 9.79 2.00
CA SER A 7 5.80 9.66 0.74
C SER A 7 5.43 8.35 0.06
N LYS A 8 5.69 8.21 -1.24
CA LYS A 8 5.51 6.95 -1.97
C LYS A 8 6.26 5.80 -1.31
N GLU A 9 7.52 6.01 -0.94
CA GLU A 9 8.39 4.97 -0.35
C GLU A 9 7.87 4.53 1.00
N THR A 10 7.44 5.48 1.85
CA THR A 10 6.85 5.16 3.15
C THR A 10 5.52 4.43 2.99
N PHE A 11 4.69 4.81 2.02
CA PHE A 11 3.46 4.11 1.69
C PHE A 11 3.72 2.66 1.27
N LEU A 12 4.55 2.45 0.24
CA LEU A 12 4.83 1.11 -0.31
C LEU A 12 5.45 0.19 0.74
N LYS A 13 6.36 0.72 1.58
CA LYS A 13 6.93 -0.03 2.70
C LYS A 13 5.87 -0.45 3.72
N GLN A 14 4.98 0.48 4.10
CA GLN A 14 3.94 0.20 5.08
C GLN A 14 2.85 -0.73 4.57
N ALA A 15 2.47 -0.59 3.30
CA ALA A 15 1.59 -1.52 2.62
C ALA A 15 2.14 -2.94 2.63
N ALA A 16 3.40 -3.11 2.20
CA ALA A 16 4.05 -4.42 2.16
C ALA A 16 4.14 -5.08 3.53
N GLU A 17 4.45 -4.30 4.58
CA GLU A 17 4.50 -4.79 5.96
C GLU A 17 3.11 -5.16 6.50
N ALA A 18 2.10 -4.32 6.27
CA ALA A 18 0.75 -4.52 6.81
C ALA A 18 -0.03 -5.66 6.12
N MET A 19 0.22 -5.88 4.83
CA MET A 19 -0.45 -6.92 4.02
C MET A 19 0.42 -8.16 3.81
N GLU A 20 1.57 -8.23 4.48
CA GLU A 20 2.53 -9.35 4.42
C GLU A 20 2.91 -9.71 2.97
N PHE A 21 3.24 -8.69 2.16
CA PHE A 21 3.63 -8.90 0.77
C PHE A 21 4.88 -9.80 0.66
N PRO A 22 5.03 -10.55 -0.45
CA PRO A 22 6.18 -11.42 -0.65
C PRO A 22 7.53 -10.69 -0.60
N GLN A 23 8.59 -11.41 -0.23
CA GLN A 23 9.95 -10.85 -0.10
C GLN A 23 10.48 -10.22 -1.41
N TYR A 24 9.98 -10.67 -2.56
CA TYR A 24 10.35 -10.14 -3.88
C TYR A 24 9.60 -8.85 -4.27
N PHE A 25 8.87 -8.23 -3.34
CA PHE A 25 8.12 -6.99 -3.61
C PHE A 25 9.00 -5.89 -4.21
N GLY A 26 8.60 -5.39 -5.39
CA GLY A 26 9.39 -4.48 -6.22
C GLY A 26 9.47 -3.02 -5.75
N ASN A 27 8.80 -2.66 -4.65
CA ASN A 27 8.78 -1.29 -4.09
C ASN A 27 8.41 -0.21 -5.13
N ASN A 28 7.46 -0.51 -6.01
CA ASN A 28 6.90 0.42 -6.98
C ASN A 28 5.37 0.18 -7.12
N TRP A 29 4.69 1.03 -7.90
CA TRP A 29 3.22 0.96 -8.03
C TRP A 29 2.75 -0.28 -8.79
N ASP A 30 3.46 -0.69 -9.82
CA ASP A 30 3.13 -1.89 -10.60
C ASP A 30 3.21 -3.14 -9.71
N ALA A 31 4.28 -3.26 -8.90
CA ALA A 31 4.43 -4.35 -7.95
C ALA A 31 3.36 -4.31 -6.82
N PHE A 32 2.88 -3.12 -6.46
CA PHE A 32 1.78 -2.97 -5.49
C PHE A 32 0.47 -3.46 -6.07
N ASP A 33 0.14 -3.05 -7.30
CA ASP A 33 -1.04 -3.50 -8.05
C ASP A 33 -1.04 -5.02 -8.23
N GLU A 34 0.08 -5.60 -8.65
CA GLU A 34 0.26 -7.06 -8.72
C GLU A 34 -0.02 -7.72 -7.37
N CYS A 35 0.46 -7.15 -6.27
CA CYS A 35 0.29 -7.76 -4.97
C CYS A 35 -1.16 -7.68 -4.44
N ILE A 36 -1.85 -6.54 -4.60
CA ILE A 36 -3.24 -6.41 -4.12
C ILE A 36 -4.25 -7.17 -4.99
N THR A 37 -3.88 -7.50 -6.23
CA THR A 37 -4.71 -8.30 -7.15
C THR A 37 -4.42 -9.80 -7.05
N ASP A 38 -3.20 -10.19 -6.66
CA ASP A 38 -2.77 -11.59 -6.51
C ASP A 38 -2.47 -11.97 -5.05
N LEU A 39 -3.50 -12.02 -4.21
CA LEU A 39 -3.40 -12.29 -2.76
C LEU A 39 -3.27 -13.79 -2.40
N ARG A 40 -2.61 -14.59 -3.24
CA ARG A 40 -2.52 -16.06 -3.04
C ARG A 40 -1.87 -16.49 -1.71
N TRP A 41 -1.03 -15.64 -1.10
CA TRP A 41 -0.38 -15.93 0.19
C TRP A 41 -1.31 -15.74 1.39
N CYS A 42 -2.44 -15.03 1.24
CA CYS A 42 -3.37 -14.72 2.33
C CYS A 42 -4.79 -15.08 1.90
N GLN A 43 -5.16 -16.37 1.92
CA GLN A 43 -6.46 -16.82 1.39
C GLN A 43 -7.66 -16.34 2.25
N ALA A 44 -8.60 -15.63 1.62
CA ALA A 44 -9.88 -15.26 2.19
C ALA A 44 -11.00 -15.27 1.13
N GLN A 45 -12.26 -15.23 1.58
CA GLN A 45 -13.41 -15.11 0.68
C GLN A 45 -13.48 -13.74 -0.01
N ARG A 46 -13.07 -12.67 0.70
CA ARG A 46 -13.07 -11.27 0.25
C ARG A 46 -11.99 -10.50 1.00
N TYR A 47 -11.50 -9.43 0.36
CA TYR A 47 -10.50 -8.53 0.92
C TYR A 47 -11.03 -7.09 0.95
N VAL A 48 -10.57 -6.31 1.92
CA VAL A 48 -10.87 -4.89 2.05
C VAL A 48 -9.56 -4.19 2.43
N ILE A 49 -9.21 -3.15 1.70
CA ILE A 49 -8.10 -2.26 2.04
C ILE A 49 -8.70 -1.02 2.71
N PHE A 50 -8.21 -0.70 3.91
CA PHE A 50 -8.64 0.46 4.66
C PHE A 50 -7.46 1.41 4.87
N TYR A 51 -7.61 2.64 4.39
CA TYR A 51 -6.63 3.70 4.59
C TYR A 51 -7.06 4.59 5.76
N ASP A 52 -6.40 4.41 6.90
CA ASP A 52 -6.57 5.29 8.06
C ASP A 52 -5.69 6.54 7.91
N HIS A 53 -6.25 7.73 8.17
CA HIS A 53 -5.55 9.01 8.06
C HIS A 53 -4.80 9.23 6.72
N ALA A 54 -5.46 8.86 5.63
CA ALA A 54 -4.92 8.96 4.28
C ALA A 54 -4.63 10.42 3.85
N ASP A 55 -5.21 11.40 4.55
CA ASP A 55 -5.00 12.83 4.35
C ASP A 55 -3.54 13.26 4.48
N ILE A 56 -2.75 12.58 5.33
CA ILE A 56 -1.32 12.88 5.50
C ILE A 56 -0.56 12.60 4.19
N PHE A 57 -0.84 11.46 3.55
CA PHE A 57 -0.24 11.12 2.27
C PHE A 57 -0.81 11.97 1.14
N ALA A 58 -2.12 12.22 1.15
CA ALA A 58 -2.80 13.06 0.16
C ALA A 58 -2.27 14.50 0.13
N GLN A 59 -1.94 15.09 1.29
CA GLN A 59 -1.36 16.43 1.37
C GLN A 59 0.10 16.47 0.95
N ALA A 60 0.88 15.44 1.28
CA ALA A 60 2.31 15.40 1.01
C ALA A 60 2.63 15.07 -0.45
N GLU A 61 1.90 14.13 -1.05
CA GLU A 61 2.14 13.62 -2.40
C GLU A 61 0.81 13.42 -3.17
N PRO A 62 0.09 14.49 -3.55
CA PRO A 62 -1.25 14.37 -4.13
C PRO A 62 -1.33 13.48 -5.38
N SER A 63 -0.32 13.53 -6.25
CA SER A 63 -0.26 12.72 -7.48
C SER A 63 0.03 11.24 -7.18
N GLN A 64 0.83 10.94 -6.17
CA GLN A 64 1.10 9.56 -5.75
C GLN A 64 -0.07 8.98 -4.96
N TYR A 65 -0.72 9.80 -4.14
CA TYR A 65 -1.93 9.44 -3.41
C TYR A 65 -3.03 9.00 -4.36
N GLN A 66 -3.24 9.76 -5.44
CA GLN A 66 -4.17 9.37 -6.50
C GLN A 66 -3.88 7.96 -6.99
N ILE A 67 -2.64 7.64 -7.38
CA ILE A 67 -2.28 6.30 -7.87
C ILE A 67 -2.54 5.22 -6.81
N GLY A 68 -2.20 5.46 -5.54
CA GLY A 68 -2.30 4.45 -4.48
C GLY A 68 -3.72 4.13 -3.98
N ILE A 69 -4.75 4.89 -4.38
CA ILE A 69 -6.14 4.65 -3.99
C ILE A 69 -7.03 4.12 -5.13
N PHE A 70 -6.46 3.94 -6.33
CA PHE A 70 -7.17 3.40 -7.49
C PHE A 70 -6.99 1.90 -7.62
#